data_AF-A0A5J4PP94-F1
#
_entry.id   AF-A0A5J4PP94-F1
#
_cell.length_a   1.000
_cell.length_b   1.000
_cell.length_c   1.000
_cell.angle_alpha   90.00
_cell.angle_beta   90.00
_cell.angle_gamma   90.00
#
_symmetry.space_group_name_H-M   'P 1'
#
loop_
_entity.id
_entity.type
_entity.pdbx_description
1 polymer ?
#
loop_
_entity_poly.entity_id
_entity_poly.type
_entity_poly.pdbx_seq_one_letter_code
_entity_poly.pdbx_strand_id
1 'polypeptide(L)'
;MNDSMNHREKSPVYISFCTQKGGAGKSVFTTLAASYLHYEKGYNVAVIDCDYPQWSIHKMRKREAEQLQANVFYQRKAPCPFLFPFMR
;
A
#
# COMPACT_ATOMS: atom_id res chain seq x y z
N MET A 1 9.34 -13.07 38.82
CA MET A 1 9.74 -12.83 37.42
C MET A 1 9.25 -11.46 37.02
N ASN A 2 10.15 -10.54 36.67
CA ASN A 2 9.82 -9.18 36.25
C ASN A 2 9.53 -9.20 34.75
N ASP A 3 8.26 -9.24 34.36
CA ASP A 3 7.85 -8.91 33.00
C ASP A 3 7.79 -7.39 32.85
N SER A 4 8.97 -6.77 32.73
CA SER A 4 9.09 -5.40 32.25
C SER A 4 8.73 -5.39 30.76
N MET A 5 7.41 -5.37 30.49
CA MET A 5 6.86 -5.03 29.19
C MET A 5 7.35 -3.64 28.81
N ASN A 6 8.36 -3.59 27.94
CA ASN A 6 8.78 -2.40 27.23
C ASN A 6 7.60 -1.89 26.40
N HIS A 7 6.81 -0.97 26.96
CA HIS A 7 5.88 -0.15 26.22
C HIS A 7 6.69 0.85 25.39
N ARG A 8 7.33 0.37 24.31
CA ARG A 8 7.89 1.26 23.30
C ARG A 8 6.70 1.98 22.67
N GLU A 9 6.63 3.30 22.81
CA GLU A 9 5.76 4.13 21.97
C GLU A 9 5.97 3.67 20.52
N LYS A 10 4.90 3.13 19.91
CA LYS A 10 4.95 2.72 18.51
C LYS A 10 4.92 3.97 17.65
N SER A 11 6.08 4.57 17.42
CA SER A 11 6.22 5.66 16.47
C SER A 11 6.12 5.13 15.03
N PRO A 12 5.38 5.82 14.15
CA PRO A 12 5.29 5.43 12.75
C PRO A 12 6.64 5.61 12.05
N VAL A 13 6.99 4.68 11.18
CA VAL A 13 8.16 4.78 10.30
C VAL A 13 7.73 5.38 8.97
N TYR A 14 8.42 6.43 8.53
CA TYR A 14 8.15 7.10 7.26
C TYR A 14 9.19 6.68 6.21
N ILE A 15 8.72 6.19 5.07
CA ILE A 15 9.56 5.73 3.95
C ILE A 15 9.12 6.49 2.70
N SER A 16 10.08 7.10 1.98
CA SER A 16 9.82 7.78 0.72
C SER A 16 10.69 7.22 -0.41
N PHE A 17 10.07 7.04 -1.57
CA PHE A 17 10.74 6.57 -2.79
C PHE A 17 10.79 7.70 -3.80
N CYS A 18 11.99 8.25 -4.00
CA CYS A 18 12.23 9.41 -4.85
C CYS A 18 13.32 9.08 -5.88
N THR A 19 13.17 9.56 -7.12
CA THR A 19 14.14 9.37 -8.20
C THR A 19 14.23 10.64 -9.03
N GLN A 20 15.44 10.97 -9.50
CA GLN A 20 15.67 12.13 -10.35
C GLN A 20 15.03 11.99 -11.75
N LYS A 21 14.86 10.76 -12.24
CA LYS A 21 14.29 10.47 -13.56
C LYS A 21 12.87 9.89 -13.44
N GLY A 22 12.00 10.29 -14.38
CA GLY A 22 10.73 9.61 -14.64
C GLY A 22 10.96 8.18 -15.11
N GLY A 23 10.01 7.27 -14.86
CA GLY A 23 10.10 5.88 -15.32
C GLY A 23 11.04 4.95 -14.55
N ALA A 24 11.73 5.43 -13.50
CA ALA A 24 12.64 4.60 -12.69
C ALA A 24 11.94 3.56 -11.77
N GLY A 25 10.62 3.38 -11.91
CA GLY A 25 9.88 2.37 -11.15
C GLY A 25 9.46 2.77 -9.73
N LYS A 26 9.47 4.06 -9.37
CA LYS A 26 9.06 4.56 -8.03
C LYS A 26 7.76 3.92 -7.54
N SER A 27 6.68 4.08 -8.30
CA SER A 27 5.36 3.59 -7.92
C SER A 27 5.31 2.06 -7.81
N VAL A 28 6.06 1.35 -8.65
CA VAL A 28 6.17 -0.11 -8.59
C VAL A 28 6.87 -0.52 -7.29
N PHE A 29 8.00 0.11 -6.97
CA PHE A 29 8.74 -0.20 -5.76
C PHE A 29 7.94 0.16 -4.50
N THR A 30 7.22 1.29 -4.51
CA THR A 30 6.29 1.67 -3.44
C THR A 30 5.23 0.59 -3.22
N THR A 31 4.56 0.14 -4.29
CA THR A 31 3.52 -0.90 -4.19
C THR A 31 4.10 -2.23 -3.69
N LEU A 32 5.28 -2.64 -4.16
CA LEU A 32 5.93 -3.87 -3.71
C LEU A 32 6.34 -3.81 -2.23
N ALA A 33 7.01 -2.73 -1.83
CA ALA A 33 7.43 -2.54 -0.44
C ALA A 33 6.24 -2.50 0.51
N ALA A 34 5.17 -1.79 0.13
CA ALA A 34 3.94 -1.75 0.91
C ALA A 34 3.29 -3.14 1.02
N SER A 35 3.27 -3.90 -0.07
CA SER A 35 2.65 -5.24 -0.12
C SER A 35 3.42 -6.23 0.76
N TYR A 36 4.74 -6.16 0.71
CA TYR A 36 5.60 -6.96 1.58
C TYR A 36 5.40 -6.60 3.06
N LEU A 37 5.45 -5.31 3.41
CA LEU A 37 5.29 -4.88 4.80
C LEU A 37 3.90 -5.23 5.35
N HIS A 38 2.86 -5.20 4.52
CA HIS A 38 1.51 -5.52 4.93
C HIS A 38 1.26 -7.04 5.01
N TYR A 39 1.44 -7.78 3.91
CA TYR A 39 1.10 -9.21 3.88
C TYR A 39 2.12 -10.11 4.55
N GLU A 40 3.41 -9.85 4.32
CA GLU A 40 4.47 -10.73 4.83
C GLU A 40 4.86 -10.36 6.26
N LYS A 41 4.81 -9.07 6.60
CA LYS A 41 5.24 -8.59 7.92
C LYS A 41 4.10 -8.19 8.87
N GLY A 42 2.87 -8.12 8.39
CA GLY A 42 1.71 -7.81 9.22
C GLY A 42 1.68 -6.37 9.77
N TYR A 43 2.40 -5.43 9.15
CA TYR A 43 2.37 -4.02 9.58
C TYR A 43 1.13 -3.29 9.05
N ASN A 44 0.71 -2.27 9.80
CA ASN A 44 -0.24 -1.26 9.32
C ASN A 44 0.50 -0.29 8.40
N VAL A 45 0.17 -0.29 7.11
CA VAL A 45 0.87 0.47 6.09
C VAL A 45 -0.09 1.44 5.41
N ALA A 46 0.34 2.70 5.27
CA ALA A 46 -0.31 3.72 4.46
C ALA A 46 0.63 4.16 3.32
N VAL A 47 0.11 4.27 2.09
CA VAL A 47 0.83 4.67 0.87
C VAL A 47 0.32 5.98 0.28
N ILE A 48 1.01 7.09 0.54
CA ILE A 48 0.61 8.40 0.01
C ILE A 48 1.16 8.59 -1.42
N ASP A 49 0.27 8.82 -2.39
CA ASP A 49 0.65 9.07 -3.80
C ASP A 49 0.95 10.57 -4.01
N CYS A 50 2.22 10.92 -3.94
CA CYS A 50 2.70 12.30 -4.11
C CYS A 50 3.07 12.64 -5.57
N ASP A 51 2.74 11.80 -6.55
CA ASP A 51 3.18 11.95 -7.95
C ASP A 51 2.19 12.80 -8.78
N TYR A 52 1.97 14.07 -8.42
CA TYR A 52 1.17 14.99 -9.25
C TYR A 52 1.96 15.37 -10.52
N PRO A 53 1.39 15.29 -11.74
CA PRO A 53 0.00 14.97 -12.10
C PRO A 53 -0.24 13.51 -12.54
N GLN A 54 0.76 12.63 -12.40
CA GLN A 54 0.68 11.26 -12.93
C GLN A 54 -0.22 10.34 -12.10
N TRP A 55 -0.21 10.47 -10.77
CA TRP A 55 -1.03 9.69 -9.82
C TRP A 55 -1.06 8.19 -10.14
N SER A 56 0.12 7.64 -10.37
CA SER A 56 0.32 6.29 -10.92
C SER A 56 -0.33 5.21 -10.04
N ILE A 57 -0.26 5.36 -8.72
CA ILE A 57 -0.81 4.39 -7.75
C ILE A 57 -2.33 4.56 -7.68
N HIS A 58 -2.81 5.80 -7.61
CA HIS A 58 -4.25 6.08 -7.60
C HIS A 58 -4.95 5.54 -8.85
N LYS A 59 -4.39 5.79 -10.05
CA LYS A 59 -4.93 5.29 -11.33
C LYS A 59 -4.93 3.75 -11.39
N MET A 60 -3.89 3.11 -10.84
CA MET A 60 -3.85 1.64 -10.73
C MET A 60 -5.02 1.13 -9.89
N ARG A 61 -5.23 1.70 -8.69
CA ARG A 61 -6.33 1.30 -7.80
C ARG A 61 -7.71 1.57 -8.37
N LYS A 62 -7.89 2.70 -9.07
CA LYS A 62 -9.16 3.01 -9.73
C LYS A 62 -9.53 1.92 -10.75
N ARG A 63 -8.57 1.49 -11.58
CA ARG A 63 -8.79 0.40 -12.55
C ARG A 63 -9.08 -0.94 -11.89
N GLU A 64 -8.37 -1.27 -10.81
CA GLU A 64 -8.65 -2.49 -10.03
C GLU A 64 -10.07 -2.48 -9.47
N ALA A 65 -10.51 -1.36 -8.88
CA ALA A 65 -11.86 -1.21 -8.35
C ALA A 65 -12.94 -1.34 -9.44
N GLU A 66 -12.72 -0.71 -10.60
CA GLU A 66 -13.60 -0.82 -11.76
C GLU A 66 -13.70 -2.27 -12.27
N GLN A 67 -12.58 -2.99 -12.35
CA GLN A 67 -12.55 -4.39 -12.78
C GLN A 67 -13.26 -5.33 -11.79
N LEU A 68 -13.08 -5.09 -10.49
CA LEU A 68 -13.79 -5.83 -9.45
C LEU A 68 -15.29 -5.57 -9.52
N GLN A 69 -15.73 -4.33 -9.77
CA GLN A 69 -17.15 -4.02 -9.90
C GLN A 69 -17.77 -4.64 -11.17
N ALA A 70 -17.03 -4.64 -12.28
CA ALA A 70 -17.55 -5.09 -13.57
C ALA A 70 -17.63 -6.61 -13.74
N ASN A 71 -16.88 -7.40 -12.97
CA ASN A 71 -16.74 -8.83 -13.25
C ASN A 71 -16.84 -9.72 -12.00
N VAL A 72 -17.92 -10.50 -11.95
CA VAL A 72 -18.26 -11.45 -10.87
C VAL A 72 -17.16 -12.49 -10.63
N PHE A 73 -16.40 -12.87 -11.68
CA PHE A 73 -15.27 -13.79 -11.52
C PHE A 73 -14.18 -13.19 -10.63
N TYR A 74 -13.85 -11.91 -10.80
CA TYR A 74 -12.85 -11.23 -9.98
C TYR A 74 -13.38 -10.91 -8.58
N GLN A 75 -14.67 -10.62 -8.42
CA GLN A 75 -15.29 -10.46 -7.10
C GLN A 75 -15.14 -11.71 -6.22
N ARG A 76 -15.34 -12.89 -6.82
CA ARG A 76 -15.19 -14.17 -6.10
C ARG A 76 -13.75 -14.51 -5.74
N LYS A 77 -12.77 -13.98 -6.49
CA LYS A 77 -11.34 -14.25 -6.29
C LYS A 77 -10.63 -13.19 -5.46
N ALA A 78 -11.24 -12.04 -5.22
CA ALA A 78 -10.65 -11.00 -4.39
C ALA A 78 -10.87 -11.34 -2.91
N PRO A 79 -9.83 -11.78 -2.17
CA PRO A 79 -9.99 -12.12 -0.75
C PRO A 79 -10.30 -10.89 0.11
N CYS A 80 -10.11 -9.68 -0.43
CA CYS A 80 -10.58 -8.42 0.15
C CYS A 80 -10.42 -7.31 -0.91
N PRO A 81 -11.48 -6.61 -1.34
CA PRO A 81 -11.35 -5.47 -2.26
C PRO A 81 -10.60 -4.26 -1.63
N PHE A 82 -10.28 -4.34 -0.33
CA PHE A 82 -9.52 -3.37 0.46
C PHE A 82 -8.13 -3.91 0.85
N LEU A 83 -7.39 -4.47 -0.11
CA LEU A 83 -6.05 -5.02 0.13
C LEU A 83 -5.04 -3.99 0.69
N PHE A 84 -5.37 -2.71 0.80
CA PHE A 84 -4.73 -1.82 1.77
C PHE A 84 -5.81 -0.94 2.39
N PRO A 85 -5.89 -0.81 3.73
CA PRO A 85 -6.69 0.23 4.35
C PRO A 85 -5.94 1.55 4.10
N PHE A 86 -6.03 2.07 2.88
CA PHE A 86 -5.56 3.42 2.61
C PHE A 86 -6.66 4.34 3.13
N MET A 87 -6.41 4.96 4.29
CA MET A 87 -7.30 5.95 4.88
C MET A 87 -7.62 6.98 3.80
N ARG A 88 -8.93 7.18 3.59
CA ARG A 88 -9.45 8.40 2.98
C ARG A 88 -8.97 9.61 3.76
#